data_AF-A0A2C9LVK3-F1
#
_entry.id   AF-A0A2C9LVK3-F1
#
_cell.length_a   1.000
_cell.length_b   1.000
_cell.length_c   1.000
_cell.angle_alpha   90.00
_cell.angle_beta   90.00
_cell.angle_gamma   90.00
#
_symmetry.space_group_name_H-M   'P 1'
#
loop_
_entity.id
_entity.type
_entity.pdbx_description
1 polymer ?
#
loop_
_entity_poly.entity_id
_entity_poly.type
_entity_poly.pdbx_seq_one_letter_code
_entity_poly.pdbx_strand_id
1 'polypeptide(L)' 'MKPPSIIWLTPNGRFETNKKICLSISGHHPESWQPSWSIRTALLAIIGFMPTHPNGAIGSLDYTPEERKILAKK' A
#
# COMPACT_ATOMS: atom_id res chain seq x y z
N MET A 1 16.60 3.37 12.45
CA MET A 1 15.22 2.81 12.55
C MET A 1 14.90 2.12 11.24
N LYS A 2 14.32 0.92 11.26
CA LYS A 2 13.96 0.17 10.04
C LYS A 2 12.57 0.59 9.53
N PRO A 3 12.32 0.56 8.21
CA PRO A 3 10.98 0.78 7.65
C PRO A 3 9.95 -0.24 8.17
N PRO A 4 8.66 0.14 8.22
CA PRO A 4 7.60 -0.75 8.65
C PRO A 4 7.25 -1.81 7.59
N SER A 5 6.71 -2.94 8.04
CA SER A 5 5.90 -3.82 7.18
C SER A 5 4.48 -3.32 7.15
N ILE A 6 3.83 -3.34 5.98
CA ILE A 6 2.46 -2.86 5.80
C ILE A 6 1.63 -4.00 5.23
N ILE A 7 0.45 -4.22 5.82
CA ILE A 7 -0.54 -5.21 5.38
C ILE A 7 -1.91 -4.55 5.33
N TRP A 8 -2.77 -4.99 4.41
CA TRP A 8 -4.18 -4.61 4.42
C TRP A 8 -5.03 -5.68 5.07
N LEU A 9 -6.02 -5.26 5.85
CA LEU A 9 -7.01 -6.15 6.46
C LEU A 9 -8.33 -6.13 5.68
N THR A 10 -8.69 -4.97 5.14
CA THR A 10 -9.93 -4.78 4.38
C THR A 10 -9.71 -5.00 2.88
N PRO A 11 -10.51 -5.85 2.21
CA PRO A 11 -10.49 -5.99 0.77
C PRO A 11 -10.79 -4.65 0.07
N ASN A 12 -9.91 -4.24 -0.85
CA ASN A 12 -10.00 -2.92 -1.49
C ASN A 12 -9.69 -2.92 -3.00
N GLY A 13 -9.23 -4.05 -3.57
CA GLY A 13 -8.93 -4.19 -5.00
C GLY A 13 -7.63 -3.52 -5.47
N ARG A 14 -6.85 -2.90 -4.56
CA ARG A 14 -5.51 -2.34 -4.83
C ARG A 14 -4.39 -3.16 -4.19
N PHE A 15 -4.62 -3.70 -3.01
CA PHE A 15 -3.69 -4.56 -2.28
C PHE A 15 -4.37 -5.82 -1.77
N GLU A 16 -3.68 -6.95 -1.88
CA GLU A 16 -4.08 -8.24 -1.32
C GLU A 16 -4.09 -8.19 0.21
N THR A 17 -5.12 -8.75 0.83
CA THR A 17 -5.24 -8.75 2.28
C THR A 17 -4.25 -9.73 2.92
N ASN A 18 -3.84 -9.44 4.16
CA ASN A 18 -2.92 -10.26 4.95
C ASN A 18 -1.55 -10.54 4.30
N LYS A 19 -1.18 -9.76 3.28
CA LYS A 19 0.09 -9.87 2.58
C LYS A 19 0.91 -8.60 2.75
N LYS A 20 2.21 -8.77 2.96
CA LYS A 20 3.15 -7.64 3.00
C LYS A 20 3.20 -7.00 1.62
N ILE A 21 2.99 -5.68 1.56
CA ILE A 21 3.03 -4.93 0.31
C ILE A 21 4.39 -4.27 0.08
N CYS A 22 4.74 -4.09 -1.18
CA CYS A 22 5.94 -3.37 -1.60
C CYS A 22 5.59 -1.95 -2.04
N LEU A 23 6.10 -0.97 -1.29
CA LEU A 23 6.06 0.47 -1.57
C LEU A 23 7.40 1.11 -1.15
N SER A 24 7.75 2.27 -1.69
CA SER A 24 8.99 2.99 -1.34
C SER A 24 9.13 3.34 0.14
N ILE A 25 8.02 3.31 0.90
CA ILE A 25 7.98 3.52 2.36
C ILE A 25 7.99 2.23 3.18
N SER A 26 8.03 1.07 2.53
CA SER A 26 7.87 -0.25 3.16
C SER A 26 9.22 -0.94 3.41
N GLY A 27 9.17 -2.02 4.20
CA GLY A 27 10.30 -2.92 4.46
C GLY A 27 11.05 -3.46 3.25
N HIS A 28 10.44 -3.42 2.06
CA HIS A 28 11.04 -3.88 0.81
C HIS A 28 12.05 -2.88 0.22
N HIS A 29 12.01 -1.61 0.65
CA HIS A 29 12.85 -0.53 0.14
C HIS A 29 13.62 0.18 1.28
N PRO A 30 14.51 -0.52 2.00
CA PRO A 30 15.29 0.07 3.09
C PRO A 30 16.16 1.25 2.63
N GLU A 31 16.56 1.28 1.35
CA GLU A 31 17.33 2.36 0.72
C GLU A 31 16.57 3.68 0.60
N SER A 32 15.24 3.62 0.51
CA SER A 32 14.38 4.80 0.36
C SER A 32 13.84 5.32 1.69
N TRP A 33 14.05 4.60 2.80
CA TRP A 33 13.47 4.91 4.09
C TRP A 33 14.25 5.99 4.85
N GLN A 34 13.54 7.00 5.34
CA GLN A 34 14.11 8.01 6.24
C GLN A 34 13.59 7.83 7.67
N PRO A 35 14.46 7.72 8.69
CA PRO A 35 14.02 7.59 10.09
C PRO A 35 13.18 8.74 10.62
N SER A 36 13.23 9.92 9.98
CA SER A 36 12.41 11.08 10.31
C SER A 36 10.95 10.94 9.85
N TRP A 37 10.64 9.97 8.99
CA TRP A 37 9.27 9.73 8.54
C TRP A 37 8.44 9.10 9.65
N SER A 38 7.60 9.93 10.26
CA SER A 38 6.59 9.49 11.22
C SER A 38 5.54 8.56 10.59
N ILE A 39 4.77 7.87 11.43
CA ILE A 39 3.59 7.10 10.98
C ILE A 39 2.64 7.97 10.15
N ARG A 40 2.48 9.25 10.49
CA ARG A 40 1.66 10.20 9.71
C ARG A 40 2.17 10.33 8.28
N THR A 41 3.48 10.46 8.09
CA THR A 41 4.09 10.55 6.74
C THR A 41 3.88 9.26 5.95
N ALA A 42 4.01 8.10 6.61
CA ALA A 42 3.74 6.81 5.98
C ALA A 42 2.28 6.67 5.51
N LEU A 43 1.31 7.11 6.33
CA LEU A 43 -0.11 7.11 5.97
C LEU A 43 -0.42 8.03 4.78
N LEU A 44 0.21 9.21 4.72
CA LEU A 44 0.05 10.12 3.58
C LEU A 44 0.62 9.52 2.29
N ALA A 45 1.78 8.88 2.36
CA ALA A 45 2.35 8.17 1.21
C ALA A 45 1.43 7.04 0.74
N ILE A 46 0.89 6.25 1.66
CA ILE A 46 -0.11 5.20 1.37
C ILE A 46 -1.30 5.76 0.59
N ILE A 47 -1.88 6.87 1.06
CA ILE A 47 -3.01 7.53 0.38
C ILE A 47 -2.60 7.94 -1.04
N GLY A 48 -1.38 8.49 -1.20
CA GLY A 48 -0.82 8.86 -2.50
C GLY A 48 -0.61 7.68 -3.46
N PHE A 49 -0.37 6.47 -2.95
CA PHE A 49 -0.19 5.24 -3.76
C PHE A 49 -1.51 4.56 -4.14
N MET A 50 -2.62 4.82 -3.45
CA MET A 50 -3.91 4.20 -3.76
C MET A 50 -4.40 4.46 -5.20
N PRO A 51 -4.31 5.68 -5.76
CA PRO A 51 -4.78 5.95 -7.13
C PRO A 51 -3.79 5.54 -8.22
N THR A 52 -2.56 5.12 -7.88
CA THR A 52 -1.53 4.79 -8.89
C THR A 52 -1.74 3.39 -9.47
N HIS A 53 -1.21 3.17 -10.67
CA HIS A 53 -1.14 1.83 -11.25
C HIS A 53 -0.32 0.87 -10.36
N PRO A 54 -0.72 -0.42 -10.30
CA PRO A 54 -0.08 -1.41 -9.45
C PRO A 54 1.34 -1.80 -9.89
N ASN A 55 1.66 -1.68 -11.18
CA ASN A 55 2.98 -1.90 -11.76
C ASN A 55 3.68 -3.20 -11.31
N GLY A 56 2.90 -4.26 -11.03
CA GLY A 56 3.43 -5.56 -10.59
C GLY A 56 4.06 -5.57 -9.21
N ALA A 57 3.83 -4.55 -8.37
CA ALA A 57 4.36 -4.52 -7.00
C ALA A 57 3.88 -5.72 -6.18
N ILE A 58 4.72 -6.21 -5.25
CA ILE A 58 4.38 -7.35 -4.39
C ILE A 58 3.10 -7.04 -3.60
N GLY A 59 2.12 -7.95 -3.69
CA GLY A 59 0.82 -7.81 -3.04
C GLY A 59 -0.12 -6.81 -3.71
N SER A 60 0.20 -6.31 -4.90
CA SER A 60 -0.70 -5.45 -5.67
C SER A 60 -1.80 -6.25 -6.38
N LEU A 61 -2.95 -5.61 -6.55
CA LEU A 61 -4.09 -6.08 -7.34
C LEU A 61 -4.47 -5.00 -8.35
N ASP A 62 -5.03 -5.41 -9.50
CA ASP A 62 -5.45 -4.51 -10.57
C ASP A 62 -6.93 -4.65 -10.89
N TYR A 63 -7.77 -4.43 -9.87
CA TYR A 63 -9.22 -4.45 -10.07
C TYR A 63 -9.69 -3.18 -10.78
N THR A 64 -10.73 -3.33 -11.57
CA THR A 64 -11.39 -2.22 -12.27
C THR A 64 -11.96 -1.19 -11.28
N PRO A 65 -12.15 0.08 -11.71
CA PRO A 65 -12.80 1.09 -10.89
C PRO A 65 -14.19 0.66 -10.37
N GLU A 66 -14.92 -0.11 -11.17
CA GLU A 66 -16.25 -0.63 -10.85
C GLU A 66 -16.18 -1.66 -9.71
N GLU A 67 -15.27 -2.62 -9.80
CA GLU A 67 -15.03 -3.62 -8.74
C GLU A 67 -14.59 -2.96 -7.43
N ARG A 68 -13.69 -1.95 -7.50
CA ARG A 68 -13.24 -1.19 -6.32
C ARG A 68 -14.40 -0.44 -5.66
N LYS A 69 -15.30 0.16 -6.43
CA LYS A 69 -16.52 0.83 -5.91
C LYS A 69 -17.47 -0.15 -5.22
N ILE A 70 -17.55 -1.40 -5.69
CA ILE A 70 -18.35 -2.45 -5.03
C ILE A 70 -17.74 -2.79 -3.67
N LEU A 71 -16.42 -2.95 -3.59
CA LEU A 71 -15.73 -3.24 -2.32
C LEU A 71 -15.85 -2.09 -1.31
N ALA A 72 -15.83 -0.83 -1.76
CA ALA A 72 -15.95 0.34 -0.88
C ALA A 72 -17.34 0.51 -0.22
N LYS A 73 -18.36 -0.21 -0.70
CA LYS A 73 -19.73 -0.18 -0.13
C LYS A 73 -19.99 -1.30 0.88
N LYS A 74 -19.06 -2.23 1.06
CA LYS A 74 -19.14 -3.30 2.04
C LYS A 74 -18.63 -2.82 3.40
#